data_AF-A0A545VID8-F1
#
_entry.id   AF-A0A545VID8-F1
#
_cell.length_a   1.000
_cell.length_b   1.000
_cell.length_c   1.000
_cell.angle_alpha   90.00
_cell.angle_beta   90.00
_cell.angle_gamma   90.00
#
_symmetry.space_group_name_H-M   'P 1'
#
loop_
_entity.id
_entity.type
_entity.pdbx_description
1 polymer ?
#
loop_
_entity_poly.entity_id
_entity_poly.type
_entity_poly.pdbx_seq_one_letter_code
_entity_poly.pdbx_strand_id
1 'polypeptide(L)'
;MAESRRDYRERELFCQPPQHRVAIHKFREDGILLPFGTSRREFSQPNPTFFASENWPMTDNADPRNGWSSEEVAAISSGVALNDAYGKLFYFIRKEFRRFLKRISALDICFELLQVDAQVLPDHLGTRLFSRIEVSNIADQGWLGIHRTLLMAVPLLQTSHYNPHATLLTLFMNAVDETITDEDRMRDATPDSLATKRLLKYLPPDGRRLSKFDPRIVKFNLGRDLVTDYRPIFTRWIFDEVAPQRSRPFARRFTEKYTYHY
;
A
#
# COMPACT_ATOMS: atom_id res chain seq x y z
N MET A 1 16.47 -5.66 19.21
CA MET A 1 15.28 -4.80 19.04
C MET A 1 15.02 -4.03 20.34
N ALA A 2 14.60 -2.76 20.27
CA ALA A 2 14.35 -1.94 21.46
C ALA A 2 13.13 -2.44 22.27
N GLU A 3 13.25 -2.40 23.61
CA GLU A 3 12.19 -2.80 24.55
C GLU A 3 10.99 -1.85 24.50
N SER A 4 11.24 -0.54 24.32
CA SER A 4 10.21 0.50 24.16
C SER A 4 9.26 0.26 22.99
N ARG A 5 9.64 -0.59 22.04
CA ARG A 5 8.90 -0.93 20.82
C ARG A 5 8.12 -2.24 20.93
N ARG A 6 8.11 -2.89 22.11
CA ARG A 6 7.49 -4.19 22.33
C ARG A 6 5.97 -4.18 22.12
N ASP A 7 5.27 -3.19 22.68
CA ASP A 7 3.82 -3.07 22.60
C ASP A 7 3.34 -2.99 21.13
N TYR A 8 3.99 -2.17 20.30
CA TYR A 8 3.68 -2.07 18.87
C TYR A 8 3.79 -3.41 18.15
N ARG A 9 4.85 -4.18 18.43
CA ARG A 9 5.06 -5.51 17.84
C ARG A 9 4.02 -6.52 18.31
N GLU A 10 3.70 -6.52 19.60
CA GLU A 10 2.75 -7.45 20.20
C GLU A 10 1.31 -7.18 19.70
N ARG A 11 0.92 -5.92 19.52
CA ARG A 11 -0.37 -5.55 18.91
C ARG A 11 -0.52 -6.10 17.49
N GLU A 12 0.52 -5.95 16.67
CA GLU A 12 0.53 -6.51 15.32
C GLU A 12 0.39 -8.05 15.35
N LEU A 13 1.23 -8.72 16.16
CA LEU A 13 1.18 -10.18 16.28
C LEU A 13 -0.17 -10.69 16.81
N PHE A 14 -0.82 -9.94 17.71
CA PHE A 14 -2.13 -10.30 18.26
C PHE A 14 -3.22 -10.35 17.18
N CYS A 15 -3.11 -9.52 16.14
CA CYS A 15 -4.01 -9.50 15.00
C CYS A 15 -3.79 -10.69 14.03
N GLN A 16 -2.67 -11.41 14.15
CA GLN A 16 -2.31 -12.50 13.25
C GLN A 16 -2.71 -13.89 13.82
N PRO A 17 -3.03 -14.88 12.96
CA PRO A 17 -3.20 -16.27 13.36
C PRO A 17 -1.94 -16.83 14.05
N PRO A 18 -2.06 -17.72 15.05
CA PRO A 18 -0.91 -18.24 15.79
C PRO A 18 0.21 -18.79 14.92
N GLN A 19 -0.13 -19.50 13.84
CA GLN A 19 0.83 -20.10 12.91
C GLN A 19 1.63 -19.04 12.14
N HIS A 20 1.00 -17.91 11.79
CA HIS A 20 1.66 -16.83 11.07
C HIS A 20 2.62 -16.05 11.96
N ARG A 21 2.33 -15.93 13.27
CA ARG A 21 3.19 -15.23 14.24
C ARG A 21 4.61 -15.79 14.27
N VAL A 22 4.75 -17.11 14.14
CA VAL A 22 6.07 -17.76 14.17
C VAL A 22 6.91 -17.36 12.95
N ALA A 23 6.29 -17.28 11.76
CA ALA A 23 6.98 -16.85 10.54
C ALA A 23 7.36 -15.36 10.61
N ILE A 24 6.45 -14.51 11.11
CA ILE A 24 6.72 -13.07 11.32
C ILE A 24 7.88 -12.86 12.30
N HIS A 25 7.85 -13.59 13.43
CA HIS A 25 8.92 -13.50 14.41
C HIS A 25 10.27 -13.88 13.81
N LYS A 26 10.31 -15.02 13.10
CA LYS A 26 11.53 -15.50 12.43
C LYS A 26 12.08 -14.49 11.44
N PHE A 27 11.22 -13.91 10.59
CA PHE A 27 11.61 -12.85 9.66
C PHE A 27 12.13 -11.59 10.37
N ARG A 28 11.57 -11.23 11.52
CA ARG A 28 12.06 -10.07 12.29
C ARG A 28 13.39 -10.33 12.97
N GLU A 29 13.72 -11.59 13.26
CA GLU A 29 15.01 -11.96 13.86
C GLU A 29 16.15 -11.88 12.84
N ASP A 30 15.93 -12.33 11.61
CA ASP A 30 17.00 -12.48 10.61
C ASP A 30 16.86 -11.60 9.35
N GLY A 31 15.68 -11.02 9.10
CA GLY A 31 15.38 -10.22 7.91
C GLY A 31 15.21 -11.05 6.62
N ILE A 32 15.11 -12.37 6.71
CA ILE A 32 15.20 -13.28 5.56
C ILE A 32 13.81 -13.84 5.21
N LEU A 33 13.34 -13.50 4.00
CA LEU A 33 12.12 -14.09 3.42
C LEU A 33 12.45 -15.43 2.74
N LEU A 34 12.19 -16.53 3.44
CA LEU A 34 12.34 -17.90 2.95
C LEU A 34 11.22 -18.81 3.47
N PRO A 35 10.97 -19.96 2.82
CA PRO A 35 10.20 -21.02 3.43
C PRO A 35 10.76 -21.39 4.81
N PHE A 36 9.86 -21.66 5.75
CA PHE A 36 10.19 -21.70 7.17
C PHE A 36 11.32 -22.68 7.49
N GLY A 37 11.30 -23.86 6.87
CA GLY A 37 12.30 -24.93 7.07
C GLY A 37 13.60 -24.78 6.28
N THR A 38 13.75 -23.76 5.43
CA THR A 38 14.96 -23.60 4.61
C THR A 38 16.17 -23.17 5.45
N SER A 39 17.36 -23.71 5.12
CA SER A 39 18.62 -23.29 5.73
C SER A 39 18.89 -21.81 5.47
N ARG A 40 19.35 -21.11 6.50
CA ARG A 40 19.72 -19.68 6.45
C ARG A 40 21.23 -19.44 6.52
N ARG A 41 22.02 -20.52 6.57
CA ARG A 41 23.48 -20.45 6.77
C ARG A 41 24.21 -19.67 5.67
N GLU A 42 23.66 -19.67 4.46
CA GLU A 42 24.23 -18.96 3.31
C GLU A 42 23.96 -17.45 3.34
N PHE A 43 23.03 -16.98 4.18
CA PHE A 43 22.67 -15.57 4.32
C PHE A 43 23.48 -14.94 5.44
N SER A 44 24.80 -14.84 5.23
CA SER A 44 25.76 -14.31 6.20
C SER A 44 26.06 -12.82 6.04
N GLN A 45 25.60 -12.21 4.95
CA GLN A 45 25.81 -10.80 4.65
C GLN A 45 24.48 -10.04 4.64
N PRO A 46 24.38 -8.91 5.37
CA PRO A 46 23.20 -8.06 5.32
C PRO A 46 23.03 -7.46 3.92
N ASN A 47 21.79 -7.20 3.51
CA ASN A 47 21.52 -6.54 2.24
C ASN A 47 22.05 -5.09 2.27
N PRO A 48 23.08 -4.73 1.47
CA PRO A 48 23.69 -3.40 1.53
C PRO A 48 22.74 -2.28 1.10
N THR A 49 21.65 -2.58 0.37
CA THR A 49 20.64 -1.56 0.02
C THR A 49 19.68 -1.24 1.17
N PHE A 50 19.53 -2.16 2.12
CA PHE A 50 18.68 -1.96 3.31
C PHE A 50 19.47 -1.43 4.51
N PHE A 51 20.71 -1.89 4.68
CA PHE A 51 21.52 -1.60 5.87
C PHE A 51 22.62 -0.57 5.57
N ALA A 52 22.24 0.58 5.00
CA ALA A 52 23.15 1.71 4.80
C ALA A 52 23.56 2.40 6.13
N SER A 53 22.85 2.09 7.22
CA SER A 53 23.18 2.50 8.59
C SER A 53 22.96 1.33 9.55
N GLU A 54 23.48 1.43 10.78
CA GLU A 54 23.28 0.42 11.83
C GLU A 54 21.84 0.37 12.37
N ASN A 55 20.97 1.29 11.93
CA ASN A 55 19.57 1.34 12.37
C ASN A 55 18.67 0.50 11.47
N TRP A 56 17.70 -0.18 12.10
CA TRP A 56 16.64 -0.88 11.38
C TRP A 56 15.77 0.13 10.61
N PRO A 57 15.69 0.07 9.27
CA PRO A 57 15.05 1.11 8.46
C PRO A 57 13.53 0.96 8.38
N MET A 58 12.96 -0.16 8.83
CA MET A 58 11.54 -0.46 8.68
C MET A 58 10.75 -0.16 9.96
N THR A 59 9.47 0.17 9.81
CA THR A 59 8.57 0.36 10.96
C THR A 59 8.30 -0.96 11.71
N ASP A 60 7.84 -0.87 12.95
CA ASP A 60 7.58 -2.04 13.79
C ASP A 60 6.52 -2.99 13.21
N ASN A 61 5.62 -2.48 12.37
CA ASN A 61 4.56 -3.23 11.71
C ASN A 61 4.90 -3.59 10.26
N ALA A 62 6.12 -3.33 9.80
CA ALA A 62 6.53 -3.70 8.46
C ALA A 62 6.50 -5.23 8.30
N ASP A 63 5.83 -5.67 7.24
CA ASP A 63 5.68 -7.06 6.88
C ASP A 63 5.75 -7.17 5.35
N PRO A 64 6.60 -8.04 4.78
CA PRO A 64 6.74 -8.17 3.33
C PRO A 64 5.44 -8.64 2.64
N ARG A 65 4.48 -9.18 3.39
CA ARG A 65 3.15 -9.56 2.87
C ARG A 65 2.29 -8.35 2.50
N ASN A 66 2.53 -7.18 3.09
CA ASN A 66 1.66 -6.00 2.88
C ASN A 66 1.70 -5.45 1.45
N GLY A 67 2.71 -5.83 0.65
CA GLY A 67 2.83 -5.43 -0.75
C GLY A 67 2.11 -6.33 -1.76
N TRP A 68 1.38 -7.37 -1.29
CA TRP A 68 0.87 -8.43 -2.17
C TRP A 68 -0.54 -8.87 -1.78
N SER A 69 -1.31 -9.35 -2.77
CA SER A 69 -2.64 -9.91 -2.52
C SER A 69 -2.56 -11.14 -1.62
N SER A 70 -3.27 -11.08 -0.49
CA SER A 70 -3.33 -12.19 0.47
C SER A 70 -3.95 -13.44 -0.14
N GLU A 71 -4.92 -13.28 -1.04
CA GLU A 71 -5.58 -14.37 -1.78
C GLU A 71 -4.62 -15.03 -2.76
N GLU A 72 -3.95 -14.24 -3.60
CA GLU A 72 -3.02 -14.77 -4.61
C GLU A 72 -1.84 -15.49 -3.96
N VAL A 73 -1.31 -14.94 -2.86
CA VAL A 73 -0.24 -15.56 -2.07
C VAL A 73 -0.75 -16.84 -1.40
N ALA A 74 -1.94 -16.83 -0.80
CA ALA A 74 -2.51 -18.01 -0.13
C ALA A 74 -2.73 -19.19 -1.10
N ALA A 75 -3.02 -18.91 -2.37
CA ALA A 75 -3.20 -19.90 -3.43
C ALA A 75 -1.88 -20.57 -3.88
N ILE A 76 -0.72 -20.02 -3.52
CA ILE A 76 0.57 -20.65 -3.83
C ILE A 76 0.81 -21.87 -2.93
N SER A 77 1.29 -22.95 -3.53
CA SER A 77 1.75 -24.13 -2.79
C SER A 77 3.11 -23.87 -2.14
N SER A 78 3.20 -24.10 -0.83
CA SER A 78 4.44 -24.14 -0.04
C SER A 78 4.91 -25.58 0.21
N GLY A 79 4.42 -26.55 -0.57
CA GLY A 79 4.69 -27.97 -0.36
C GLY A 79 3.97 -28.52 0.87
N VAL A 80 4.66 -29.34 1.67
CA VAL A 80 4.09 -29.95 2.89
C VAL A 80 3.72 -28.95 3.98
N ALA A 81 4.34 -27.77 3.98
CA ALA A 81 4.11 -26.74 4.99
C ALA A 81 2.93 -25.84 4.59
N LEU A 82 1.71 -26.39 4.58
CA LEU A 82 0.50 -25.72 4.06
C LEU A 82 0.20 -24.35 4.68
N ASN A 83 0.64 -24.12 5.92
CA ASN A 83 0.43 -22.88 6.68
C ASN A 83 1.65 -21.93 6.66
N ASP A 84 2.67 -22.22 5.85
CA ASP A 84 3.86 -21.37 5.73
C ASP A 84 3.60 -20.16 4.83
N ALA A 85 2.98 -19.12 5.41
CA ALA A 85 2.64 -17.89 4.71
C ALA A 85 3.87 -17.21 4.06
N TYR A 86 5.03 -17.29 4.70
CA TYR A 86 6.27 -16.69 4.19
C TYR A 86 6.89 -17.53 3.07
N GLY A 87 6.82 -18.87 3.17
CA GLY A 87 7.19 -19.75 2.07
C GLY A 87 6.30 -19.57 0.84
N LYS A 88 4.98 -19.42 1.04
CA LYS A 88 4.05 -19.08 -0.05
C LYS A 88 4.41 -17.76 -0.71
N LEU A 89 4.66 -16.72 0.10
CA LEU A 89 5.09 -15.42 -0.40
C LEU A 89 6.42 -15.50 -1.17
N PHE A 90 7.39 -16.24 -0.66
CA PHE A 90 8.68 -16.45 -1.35
C PHE A 90 8.48 -17.05 -2.74
N TYR A 91 7.68 -18.12 -2.86
CA TYR A 91 7.42 -18.75 -4.15
C TYR A 91 6.60 -17.85 -5.08
N PHE A 92 5.66 -17.08 -4.54
CA PHE A 92 4.91 -16.06 -5.27
C PHE A 92 5.86 -15.03 -5.90
N ILE A 93 6.68 -14.37 -5.08
CA ILE A 93 7.63 -13.35 -5.54
C ILE A 93 8.63 -13.93 -6.53
N ARG A 94 9.14 -15.14 -6.28
CA ARG A 94 10.06 -15.81 -7.22
C ARG A 94 9.41 -16.07 -8.59
N LYS A 95 8.13 -16.43 -8.61
CA LYS A 95 7.37 -16.59 -9.86
C LYS A 95 7.21 -15.24 -10.57
N GLU A 96 6.87 -14.19 -9.84
CA GLU A 96 6.71 -12.83 -10.37
C GLU A 96 8.02 -12.27 -10.94
N PHE A 97 9.13 -12.39 -10.21
CA PHE A 97 10.44 -11.96 -10.69
C PHE A 97 10.90 -12.73 -11.92
N ARG A 98 10.66 -14.05 -12.00
CA ARG A 98 10.97 -14.80 -13.22
C ARG A 98 10.16 -14.31 -14.42
N ARG A 99 8.87 -14.02 -14.23
CA ARG A 99 8.00 -13.47 -15.27
C ARG A 99 8.50 -12.09 -15.72
N PHE A 100 8.86 -11.24 -14.76
CA PHE A 100 9.41 -9.92 -15.01
C PHE A 100 10.74 -9.99 -15.78
N LEU A 101 11.71 -10.78 -15.31
CA LEU A 101 13.02 -10.94 -15.95
C LEU A 101 12.91 -11.52 -17.36
N LYS A 102 12.00 -12.48 -17.59
CA LYS A 102 11.74 -13.01 -18.95
C LYS A 102 11.17 -11.95 -19.88
N ARG A 103 10.32 -11.05 -19.36
CA ARG A 103 9.73 -9.97 -20.15
C ARG A 103 10.77 -8.90 -20.45
N ILE A 104 11.53 -8.46 -19.45
CA ILE A 104 12.53 -7.41 -19.61
C ILE A 104 13.65 -7.83 -20.56
N SER A 105 14.04 -9.11 -20.58
CA SER A 105 15.08 -9.63 -21.48
C SER A 105 14.68 -9.63 -22.95
N ALA A 106 13.39 -9.50 -23.26
CA ALA A 106 12.86 -9.50 -24.62
C ALA A 106 12.50 -8.09 -25.12
N LEU A 107 12.67 -7.06 -24.29
CA LEU A 107 12.34 -5.67 -24.60
C LEU A 107 13.62 -4.86 -24.77
N ASP A 108 13.59 -3.90 -25.68
CA ASP A 108 14.60 -2.86 -25.76
C ASP A 108 14.22 -1.75 -24.77
N ILE A 109 14.96 -1.65 -23.67
CA ILE A 109 14.65 -0.75 -22.55
C ILE A 109 15.88 0.09 -22.19
N CYS A 110 15.67 1.39 -22.10
CA CYS A 110 16.61 2.33 -21.51
C CYS A 110 16.02 2.88 -20.20
N PHE A 111 16.87 3.00 -19.18
CA PHE A 111 16.52 3.60 -17.89
C PHE A 111 17.25 4.92 -17.72
N GLU A 112 16.51 5.97 -17.37
CA GLU A 112 17.05 7.26 -16.96
C GLU A 112 16.55 7.55 -15.55
N LEU A 113 17.48 7.80 -14.63
CA LEU A 113 17.17 8.13 -13.24
C LEU A 113 17.60 9.57 -12.98
N LEU A 114 16.66 10.39 -12.51
CA LEU A 114 16.88 11.78 -12.15
C LEU A 114 16.61 11.94 -10.65
N GLN A 115 17.55 12.56 -9.94
CA GLN A 115 17.41 12.90 -8.52
C GLN A 115 17.11 14.41 -8.40
N VAL A 116 15.86 14.78 -8.66
CA VAL A 116 15.39 16.17 -8.63
C VAL A 116 14.03 16.26 -7.94
N ASP A 117 13.67 17.45 -7.45
CA ASP A 117 12.31 17.71 -6.99
C ASP A 117 11.34 17.54 -8.17
N ALA A 118 10.21 16.87 -7.94
CA ALA A 118 9.23 16.60 -8.98
C ALA A 118 8.74 17.89 -9.66
N GLN A 119 8.63 19.00 -8.93
CA GLN A 119 8.15 20.28 -9.47
C GLN A 119 9.07 20.88 -10.54
N VAL A 120 10.38 20.60 -10.47
CA VAL A 120 11.36 21.08 -11.46
C VAL A 120 11.69 20.01 -12.51
N LEU A 121 11.15 18.80 -12.36
CA LEU A 121 11.34 17.71 -13.33
C LEU A 121 11.02 18.14 -14.77
N PRO A 122 9.94 18.90 -15.08
CA PRO A 122 9.67 19.34 -16.44
C PRO A 122 10.84 20.09 -17.10
N ASP A 123 11.59 20.88 -16.33
CA ASP A 123 12.72 21.67 -16.84
C ASP A 123 13.91 20.79 -17.28
N HIS A 124 14.00 19.57 -16.72
CA HIS A 124 15.02 18.58 -17.07
C HIS A 124 14.61 17.64 -18.22
N LEU A 125 13.33 17.63 -18.58
CA LEU A 125 12.79 16.73 -19.62
C LEU A 125 12.83 17.35 -21.03
N GLY A 126 13.04 18.67 -21.14
CA GLY A 126 13.10 19.36 -22.42
C GLY A 126 11.77 19.25 -23.18
N THR A 127 11.80 18.81 -24.44
CA THR A 127 10.60 18.67 -25.29
C THR A 127 10.01 17.26 -25.28
N ARG A 128 10.39 16.40 -24.33
CA ARG A 128 9.94 15.01 -24.26
C ARG A 128 8.46 14.93 -23.86
N LEU A 129 7.73 14.04 -24.52
CA LEU A 129 6.32 13.74 -24.24
C LEU A 129 6.12 12.25 -24.01
N PHE A 130 5.23 11.90 -23.07
CA PHE A 130 5.07 10.55 -22.56
C PHE A 130 3.69 9.98 -22.87
N SER A 131 3.66 8.70 -23.24
CA SER A 131 2.42 7.92 -23.39
C SER A 131 1.79 7.58 -22.04
N ARG A 132 2.60 7.51 -20.99
CA ARG A 132 2.14 7.19 -19.63
C ARG A 132 3.04 7.88 -18.62
N ILE A 133 2.42 8.52 -17.64
CA ILE A 133 3.09 9.11 -16.49
C ILE A 133 2.47 8.50 -15.24
N GLU A 134 3.30 8.07 -14.31
CA GLU A 134 2.89 7.59 -13.00
C GLU A 134 3.61 8.47 -11.96
N VAL A 135 2.84 9.09 -11.06
CA VAL A 135 3.35 10.09 -10.11
C VAL A 135 3.17 9.67 -8.65
N SER A 136 2.91 8.38 -8.40
CA SER A 136 2.66 7.82 -7.07
C SER A 136 1.64 8.64 -6.28
N ASN A 137 1.91 8.93 -5.01
CA ASN A 137 1.02 9.63 -4.10
C ASN A 137 1.24 11.16 -4.05
N ILE A 138 1.99 11.74 -5.00
CA ILE A 138 2.32 13.17 -4.95
C ILE A 138 1.09 14.09 -5.09
N ALA A 139 -0.02 13.55 -5.60
CA ALA A 139 -1.28 14.27 -5.76
C ALA A 139 -2.11 14.39 -4.47
N ASP A 140 -1.79 13.68 -3.39
CA ASP A 140 -2.43 13.91 -2.08
C ASP A 140 -2.13 15.34 -1.58
N GLN A 141 -3.03 15.91 -0.77
CA GLN A 141 -2.90 17.30 -0.29
C GLN A 141 -1.67 17.49 0.61
N GLY A 142 -1.29 16.46 1.36
CA GLY A 142 -0.06 16.47 2.16
C GLY A 142 1.24 16.61 1.34
N TRP A 143 1.18 16.55 0.02
CA TRP A 143 2.33 16.71 -0.89
C TRP A 143 2.15 17.92 -1.83
N LEU A 144 1.97 17.70 -3.14
CA LEU A 144 1.73 18.80 -4.08
C LEU A 144 0.25 19.15 -4.24
N GLY A 145 -0.63 18.20 -3.94
CA GLY A 145 -2.05 18.30 -4.23
C GLY A 145 -2.36 18.14 -5.73
N ILE A 146 -3.55 17.60 -6.03
CA ILE A 146 -3.97 17.23 -7.39
C ILE A 146 -3.85 18.40 -8.38
N HIS A 147 -4.15 19.62 -7.95
CA HIS A 147 -4.09 20.78 -8.83
C HIS A 147 -2.69 21.02 -9.41
N ARG A 148 -1.66 21.05 -8.56
CA ARG A 148 -0.27 21.30 -8.99
C ARG A 148 0.29 20.11 -9.75
N THR A 149 -0.05 18.89 -9.32
CA THR A 149 0.35 17.67 -10.02
C THR A 149 -0.19 17.64 -11.46
N LEU A 150 -1.45 18.04 -11.67
CA LEU A 150 -1.99 18.15 -13.03
C LEU A 150 -1.30 19.25 -13.83
N LEU A 151 -1.09 20.44 -13.27
CA LEU A 151 -0.39 21.52 -13.97
C LEU A 151 1.02 21.11 -14.44
N MET A 152 1.72 20.33 -13.63
CA MET A 152 3.07 19.86 -13.90
C MET A 152 3.10 18.69 -14.89
N ALA A 153 2.31 17.64 -14.66
CA ALA A 153 2.43 16.38 -15.40
C ALA A 153 1.65 16.37 -16.73
N VAL A 154 0.53 17.08 -16.82
CA VAL A 154 -0.34 17.04 -18.01
C VAL A 154 0.33 17.58 -19.27
N PRO A 155 1.10 18.69 -19.22
CA PRO A 155 1.84 19.17 -20.40
C PRO A 155 2.87 18.17 -20.94
N LEU A 156 3.34 17.25 -20.10
CA LEU A 156 4.29 16.20 -20.47
C LEU A 156 3.61 15.01 -21.15
N LEU A 157 2.27 14.92 -21.15
CA LEU A 157 1.57 13.87 -21.90
C LEU A 157 1.59 14.14 -23.39
N GLN A 158 1.73 13.07 -24.18
CA GLN A 158 1.47 13.12 -25.61
C GLN A 158 0.06 13.67 -25.87
N THR A 159 -0.08 14.51 -26.90
CA THR A 159 -1.39 15.10 -27.21
C THR A 159 -2.34 14.03 -27.74
N SER A 160 -3.65 14.26 -27.57
CA SER A 160 -4.68 13.32 -28.03
C SER A 160 -4.66 13.05 -29.54
N HIS A 161 -4.12 13.99 -30.33
CA HIS A 161 -3.91 13.81 -31.77
C HIS A 161 -2.88 12.70 -32.07
N TYR A 162 -1.80 12.62 -31.29
CA TYR A 162 -0.75 11.61 -31.48
C TYR A 162 -1.05 10.30 -30.74
N ASN A 163 -1.58 10.40 -29.52
CA ASN A 163 -1.89 9.26 -28.69
C ASN A 163 -3.14 9.55 -27.85
N PRO A 164 -4.34 9.09 -28.28
CA PRO A 164 -5.57 9.27 -27.52
C PRO A 164 -5.60 8.45 -26.21
N HIS A 165 -4.62 7.57 -25.99
CA HIS A 165 -4.48 6.74 -24.80
C HIS A 165 -3.40 7.25 -23.83
N ALA A 166 -2.86 8.45 -24.07
CA ALA A 166 -1.91 9.06 -23.15
C ALA A 166 -2.54 9.19 -21.75
N THR A 167 -1.90 8.61 -20.74
CA THR A 167 -2.52 8.44 -19.40
C THR A 167 -1.61 8.93 -18.29
N LEU A 168 -2.16 9.77 -17.39
CA LEU A 168 -1.57 10.05 -16.08
C LEU A 168 -2.20 9.14 -15.04
N LEU A 169 -1.38 8.50 -14.22
CA LEU A 169 -1.80 7.67 -13.10
C LEU A 169 -1.23 8.23 -11.79
N THR A 170 -2.08 8.27 -10.78
CA THR A 170 -1.72 8.72 -9.44
C THR A 170 -2.45 7.85 -8.42
N LEU A 171 -1.83 7.67 -7.27
CA LEU A 171 -2.41 7.07 -6.08
C LEU A 171 -2.87 8.20 -5.14
N PHE A 172 -3.99 8.01 -4.47
CA PHE A 172 -4.39 8.86 -3.34
C PHE A 172 -4.39 7.99 -2.09
N MET A 173 -3.32 8.10 -1.30
CA MET A 173 -3.16 7.31 -0.08
C MET A 173 -3.86 8.00 1.10
N ASN A 174 -3.97 9.34 1.06
CA ASN A 174 -4.44 10.13 2.19
C ASN A 174 -5.80 10.79 1.95
N ALA A 175 -6.32 10.82 0.72
CA ALA A 175 -7.58 11.49 0.38
C ALA A 175 -8.76 11.20 1.34
N VAL A 176 -8.91 9.96 1.80
CA VAL A 176 -9.95 9.60 2.78
C VAL A 176 -9.67 10.23 4.14
N ASP A 177 -8.44 10.10 4.65
CA ASP A 177 -8.05 10.64 5.96
C ASP A 177 -8.05 12.17 5.99
N GLU A 178 -7.74 12.80 4.86
CA GLU A 178 -7.81 14.26 4.66
C GLU A 178 -9.26 14.77 4.66
N THR A 179 -10.25 13.92 4.36
CA THR A 179 -11.65 14.30 4.15
C THR A 179 -12.60 13.84 5.25
N ILE A 180 -12.23 12.78 5.98
CA ILE A 180 -13.10 12.19 7.00
C ILE A 180 -13.34 13.18 8.16
N THR A 181 -14.59 13.36 8.54
CA THR A 181 -14.96 14.23 9.68
C THR A 181 -15.10 13.42 10.96
N ASP A 182 -15.12 14.10 12.11
CA ASP A 182 -15.41 13.45 13.39
C ASP A 182 -16.83 12.88 13.42
N GLU A 183 -17.79 13.52 12.74
CA GLU A 183 -19.15 13.01 12.58
C GLU A 183 -19.20 11.68 11.81
N ASP A 184 -18.39 11.56 10.75
CA ASP A 184 -18.27 10.30 10.00
C ASP A 184 -17.69 9.19 10.89
N ARG A 185 -16.61 9.49 11.63
CA ARG A 185 -16.02 8.54 12.60
C ARG A 185 -17.01 8.12 13.68
N MET A 186 -17.78 9.07 14.24
CA MET A 186 -18.78 8.80 15.25
C MET A 186 -19.91 7.92 14.70
N ARG A 187 -20.39 8.21 13.49
CA ARG A 187 -21.43 7.41 12.82
C ARG A 187 -20.97 5.96 12.64
N ASP A 188 -19.73 5.77 12.19
CA ASP A 188 -19.19 4.43 11.98
C ASP A 188 -18.90 3.69 13.29
N ALA A 189 -18.59 4.39 14.38
CA ALA A 189 -18.37 3.80 15.70
C ALA A 189 -19.65 3.31 16.41
N THR A 190 -20.84 3.62 15.89
CA THR A 190 -22.11 3.22 16.54
C THR A 190 -22.35 1.70 16.51
N PRO A 191 -23.09 1.15 17.48
CA PRO A 191 -23.47 -0.28 17.48
C PRO A 191 -24.25 -0.71 16.22
N ASP A 192 -25.05 0.21 15.67
CA ASP A 192 -25.91 -0.06 14.52
C ASP A 192 -25.24 0.16 13.16
N SER A 193 -24.00 0.65 13.15
CA SER A 193 -23.26 0.88 11.91
C SER A 193 -23.03 -0.41 11.14
N LEU A 194 -22.97 -0.30 9.81
CA LEU A 194 -22.70 -1.45 8.96
C LEU A 194 -21.32 -2.07 9.24
N ALA A 195 -20.32 -1.22 9.52
CA ALA A 195 -18.98 -1.65 9.91
C ALA A 195 -19.01 -2.47 11.20
N THR A 196 -19.71 -2.00 12.24
CA THR A 196 -19.87 -2.75 13.50
C THR A 196 -20.59 -4.08 13.27
N LYS A 197 -21.69 -4.08 12.52
CA LYS A 197 -22.44 -5.30 12.18
C LYS A 197 -21.61 -6.31 11.40
N ARG A 198 -20.74 -5.87 10.49
CA ARG A 198 -19.80 -6.74 9.76
C ARG A 198 -18.74 -7.31 10.71
N LEU A 199 -18.11 -6.46 11.53
CA LEU A 199 -17.09 -6.90 12.48
C LEU A 199 -17.61 -7.96 13.45
N LEU A 200 -18.82 -7.77 13.99
CA LEU A 200 -19.41 -8.73 14.93
C LEU A 200 -19.59 -10.14 14.35
N LYS A 201 -19.62 -10.30 13.02
CA LYS A 201 -19.64 -11.62 12.37
C LYS A 201 -18.29 -12.34 12.44
N TYR A 202 -17.19 -11.60 12.47
CA TYR A 202 -15.82 -12.14 12.46
C TYR A 202 -15.16 -12.11 13.83
N LEU A 203 -15.53 -11.14 14.67
CA LEU A 203 -15.00 -10.90 16.01
C LEU A 203 -16.17 -10.72 16.99
N PRO A 204 -16.97 -11.78 17.25
CA PRO A 204 -18.05 -11.69 18.22
C PRO A 204 -17.49 -11.38 19.62
N PRO A 205 -18.25 -10.70 20.49
CA PRO A 205 -17.85 -10.49 21.86
C PRO A 205 -17.67 -11.83 22.56
N ASP A 206 -16.50 -12.04 23.14
CA ASP A 206 -16.21 -13.24 23.93
C ASP A 206 -15.78 -12.81 25.33
N GLY A 207 -16.51 -13.26 26.34
CA GLY A 207 -16.25 -13.01 27.76
C GLY A 207 -16.48 -11.57 28.25
N ARG A 208 -16.14 -11.33 29.51
CA ARG A 208 -16.26 -10.02 30.16
C ARG A 208 -15.13 -9.09 29.71
N ARG A 209 -15.47 -7.83 29.42
CA ARG A 209 -14.50 -6.74 29.22
C ARG A 209 -13.65 -6.57 30.47
N LEU A 210 -12.33 -6.62 30.33
CA LEU A 210 -11.39 -6.52 31.45
C LEU A 210 -11.01 -5.06 31.75
N SER A 211 -10.83 -4.22 30.71
CA SER A 211 -10.49 -2.81 30.86
C SER A 211 -10.78 -1.99 29.59
N LYS A 212 -10.40 -0.70 29.60
CA LYS A 212 -10.40 0.14 28.38
C LYS A 212 -9.32 -0.24 27.36
N PHE A 213 -8.28 -0.93 27.81
CA PHE A 213 -7.17 -1.42 26.98
C PHE A 213 -7.26 -2.93 26.73
N ASP A 214 -8.47 -3.48 26.80
CA ASP A 214 -8.70 -4.88 26.50
C ASP A 214 -8.22 -5.18 25.06
N PRO A 215 -7.29 -6.13 24.85
CA PRO A 215 -6.72 -6.38 23.54
C PRO A 215 -7.78 -6.81 22.51
N ARG A 216 -8.90 -7.40 22.96
CA ARG A 216 -10.04 -7.73 22.10
C ARG A 216 -10.71 -6.48 21.54
N ILE A 217 -10.83 -5.43 22.35
CA ILE A 217 -11.39 -4.13 21.91
C ILE A 217 -10.42 -3.45 20.95
N VAL A 218 -9.13 -3.48 21.25
CA VAL A 218 -8.10 -2.93 20.35
C VAL A 218 -8.16 -3.63 18.99
N LYS A 219 -8.19 -4.97 18.96
CA LYS A 219 -8.32 -5.75 17.73
C LYS A 219 -9.63 -5.48 16.99
N PHE A 220 -10.74 -5.31 17.71
CA PHE A 220 -12.03 -4.94 17.14
C PHE A 220 -11.96 -3.59 16.43
N ASN A 221 -11.34 -2.59 17.07
CA ASN A 221 -11.17 -1.26 16.48
C ASN A 221 -10.20 -1.28 15.30
N LEU A 222 -9.08 -2.01 15.38
CA LEU A 222 -8.15 -2.17 14.25
C LEU A 222 -8.83 -2.85 13.04
N GLY A 223 -9.71 -3.82 13.29
CA GLY A 223 -10.47 -4.47 12.22
C GLY A 223 -11.51 -3.55 11.56
N ARG A 224 -11.90 -2.45 12.22
CA ARG A 224 -12.95 -1.55 11.72
C ARG A 224 -12.54 -0.93 10.39
N ASP A 225 -11.29 -0.52 10.27
CA ASP A 225 -10.76 0.10 9.06
C ASP A 225 -10.84 -0.85 7.85
N LEU A 226 -10.75 -2.17 8.10
CA LEU A 226 -10.84 -3.18 7.04
C LEU A 226 -12.26 -3.42 6.50
N VAL A 227 -13.30 -3.04 7.25
CA VAL A 227 -14.70 -3.32 6.86
C VAL A 227 -15.54 -2.07 6.64
N THR A 228 -14.97 -0.90 6.94
CA THR A 228 -15.61 0.40 6.78
C THR A 228 -15.68 0.76 5.30
N ASP A 229 -16.84 1.26 4.87
CA ASP A 229 -17.05 1.66 3.48
C ASP A 229 -16.64 3.12 3.30
N TYR A 230 -15.40 3.33 2.85
CA TYR A 230 -14.86 4.68 2.62
C TYR A 230 -15.27 5.29 1.27
N ARG A 231 -16.06 4.59 0.43
CA ARG A 231 -16.48 5.10 -0.88
C ARG A 231 -17.21 6.45 -0.81
N PRO A 232 -18.15 6.69 0.13
CA PRO A 232 -18.84 7.98 0.21
C PRO A 232 -17.89 9.13 0.56
N ILE A 233 -16.93 8.90 1.45
CA ILE A 233 -15.93 9.89 1.88
C ILE A 233 -14.99 10.21 0.71
N PHE A 234 -14.49 9.18 0.03
CA PHE A 234 -13.66 9.36 -1.16
C PHE A 234 -14.42 10.04 -2.30
N THR A 235 -15.71 9.72 -2.48
CA THR A 235 -16.56 10.39 -3.47
C THR A 235 -16.71 11.88 -3.18
N ARG A 236 -16.92 12.24 -1.90
CA ARG A 236 -16.95 13.64 -1.45
C ARG A 236 -15.64 14.35 -1.80
N TRP A 237 -14.51 13.74 -1.48
CA TRP A 237 -13.19 14.27 -1.85
C TRP A 237 -13.01 14.48 -3.36
N ILE A 238 -13.45 13.54 -4.21
CA ILE A 238 -13.41 13.72 -5.68
C ILE A 238 -14.20 14.96 -6.10
N PHE A 239 -15.40 15.15 -5.56
CA PHE A 239 -16.25 16.30 -5.90
C PHE A 239 -15.63 17.62 -5.45
N ASP A 240 -14.99 17.64 -4.29
CA ASP A 240 -14.45 18.86 -3.70
C ASP A 240 -13.09 19.25 -4.33
N GLU A 241 -12.22 18.26 -4.61
CA GLU A 241 -10.83 18.53 -4.98
C GLU A 241 -10.53 18.31 -6.48
N VAL A 242 -11.12 17.27 -7.08
CA VAL A 242 -10.79 16.82 -8.44
C VAL A 242 -11.75 17.42 -9.47
N ALA A 243 -13.05 17.37 -9.22
CA ALA A 243 -14.07 17.86 -10.16
C ALA A 243 -13.88 19.34 -10.56
N PRO A 244 -13.48 20.27 -9.66
CA PRO A 244 -13.25 21.67 -10.05
C PRO A 244 -12.11 21.83 -11.07
N GLN A 245 -11.16 20.90 -11.11
CA GLN A 245 -10.06 20.94 -12.06
C GLN A 245 -10.53 20.72 -13.50
N ARG A 246 -11.71 20.10 -13.71
CA ARG A 246 -12.28 19.77 -15.04
C ARG A 246 -12.64 20.99 -15.88
N SER A 247 -12.99 22.08 -15.23
CA SER A 247 -13.37 23.34 -15.92
C SER A 247 -12.15 24.11 -16.44
N ARG A 248 -10.93 23.70 -16.04
CA ARG A 248 -9.70 24.43 -16.35
C ARG A 248 -9.15 24.06 -17.73
N PRO A 249 -8.39 24.96 -18.39
CA PRO A 249 -7.97 24.80 -19.79
C PRO A 249 -7.25 23.49 -20.11
N PHE A 250 -6.48 22.96 -19.16
CA PHE A 250 -5.75 21.69 -19.30
C PHE A 250 -6.65 20.45 -19.21
N ALA A 251 -7.82 20.55 -18.59
CA ALA A 251 -8.66 19.39 -18.31
C ALA A 251 -9.57 18.94 -19.46
N ARG A 252 -9.65 19.73 -20.55
CA ARG A 252 -10.36 19.36 -21.79
C ARG A 252 -9.80 18.12 -22.51
N ARG A 253 -8.70 17.55 -22.00
CA ARG A 253 -8.02 16.37 -22.55
C ARG A 253 -8.28 15.06 -21.78
N PHE A 254 -9.13 15.06 -20.74
CA PHE A 254 -9.26 13.88 -19.85
C PHE A 254 -10.54 13.08 -20.05
N THR A 255 -10.36 11.76 -19.98
CA THR A 255 -11.42 10.81 -19.64
C THR A 255 -10.95 10.08 -18.37
N GLU A 256 -11.63 10.28 -17.25
CA GLU A 256 -11.26 9.64 -15.99
C GLU A 256 -11.90 8.26 -15.87
N LYS A 257 -11.13 7.28 -15.40
CA LYS A 257 -11.63 5.97 -14.96
C LYS A 257 -11.09 5.72 -13.55
N TYR A 258 -12.01 5.58 -12.60
CA TYR A 258 -11.68 5.23 -11.23
C TYR A 258 -11.75 3.71 -11.09
N THR A 259 -10.62 3.09 -10.72
CA THR A 259 -10.59 1.67 -10.36
C THR A 259 -10.33 1.57 -8.87
N TYR A 260 -11.27 0.99 -8.15
CA TYR A 260 -11.16 0.77 -6.71
C TYR A 260 -10.48 -0.58 -6.48
N HIS A 261 -9.30 -0.56 -5.88
CA HIS A 261 -8.64 -1.74 -5.35
C HIS A 261 -8.60 -1.58 -3.83
N TYR A 262 -9.40 -2.38 -3.12
CA TYR A 262 -9.37 -2.53 -1.67
C TYR A 262 -8.63 -3.82 -1.33
#